data_AF-A0A416DLC5-F1
#
_entry.id   AF-A0A416DLC5-F1
#
_cell.length_a   1.000
_cell.length_b   1.000
_cell.length_c   1.000
_cell.angle_alpha   90.00
_cell.angle_beta   90.00
_cell.angle_gamma   90.00
#
_symmetry.space_group_name_H-M   'P 1'
#
loop_
_entity.id
_entity.type
_entity.pdbx_description
1 polymer ?
#
loop_
_entity_poly.entity_id
_entity_poly.type
_entity_poly.pdbx_seq_one_letter_code
_entity_poly.pdbx_strand_id
1 'polypeptide(L)'
;MTGTECFRAALNILSETPDSGVYYEQFALGALNQLLANSLREMNAERASDGKDVLLVPPRMTALTEELPAGDWLARECFPYGLAALLVADDDKAKFNWAATEYSERLLSHCPAQFTAVQEMI
;
A
#
# COMPACT_ATOMS: atom_id res chain seq x y z
N MET A 1 -5.58 3.65 10.34
CA MET A 1 -4.70 2.51 10.66
C MET A 1 -3.27 3.03 10.62
N THR A 2 -2.47 2.75 11.64
CA THR A 2 -1.07 3.19 11.71
C THR A 2 -0.14 2.32 10.86
N GLY A 3 1.07 2.81 10.57
CA GLY A 3 2.11 2.02 9.92
C GLY A 3 2.49 0.77 10.72
N THR A 4 2.45 0.85 12.05
CA THR A 4 2.72 -0.26 12.97
C THR A 4 1.64 -1.34 12.85
N GLU A 5 0.38 -0.94 12.75
CA GLU A 5 -0.73 -1.87 12.54
C GLU A 5 -0.63 -2.55 11.17
N CYS A 6 -0.27 -1.81 10.13
CA CYS A 6 -0.02 -2.38 8.80
C CYS A 6 1.14 -3.39 8.81
N PHE A 7 2.23 -3.06 9.51
CA PHE A 7 3.38 -3.94 9.65
C PHE A 7 3.00 -5.24 10.37
N ARG A 8 2.24 -5.16 11.46
CA ARG A 8 1.72 -6.35 12.16
C ARG A 8 0.80 -7.19 11.27
N ALA A 9 -0.06 -6.55 10.47
CA ALA A 9 -0.89 -7.26 9.50
C ALA A 9 -0.03 -7.98 8.43
N ALA A 10 1.03 -7.34 7.96
CA ALA A 10 1.98 -7.96 7.04
C ALA A 10 2.72 -9.16 7.66
N LEU A 11 3.16 -9.08 8.92
CA LEU A 11 3.77 -10.21 9.62
C LEU A 11 2.80 -11.40 9.75
N ASN A 12 1.53 -11.13 10.06
CA ASN A 12 0.50 -12.18 10.10
C ASN A 12 0.34 -12.88 8.74
N ILE A 13 0.38 -12.13 7.63
CA ILE A 13 0.34 -12.69 6.27
C ILE A 13 1.55 -13.60 6.00
N LEU A 14 2.72 -13.24 6.53
CA LEU A 14 3.95 -14.01 6.37
C LEU A 14 4.05 -15.23 7.30
N SER A 15 3.07 -15.41 8.20
CA SER A 15 3.10 -16.38 9.31
C SER A 15 4.29 -16.15 10.27
N GLU A 16 4.67 -14.88 10.45
CA GLU A 16 5.73 -14.45 11.37
C GLU A 16 5.14 -13.88 12.66
N THR A 17 5.86 -14.02 13.77
CA THR A 17 5.50 -13.39 15.04
C THR A 17 6.21 -12.04 15.19
N PRO A 18 5.77 -11.16 16.10
CA PRO A 18 6.52 -9.94 16.41
C PRO A 18 7.97 -10.21 16.83
N ASP A 19 8.23 -11.34 17.49
CA ASP A 19 9.56 -11.72 17.96
C ASP A 19 10.45 -12.25 16.82
N SER A 20 9.90 -12.95 15.82
CA SER A 20 10.65 -13.38 14.63
C SER A 20 10.75 -12.28 13.56
N GLY A 21 9.81 -11.34 13.56
CA GLY A 21 9.70 -10.25 12.60
C GLY A 21 10.51 -8.99 12.92
N VAL A 22 11.26 -8.95 14.04
CA VAL A 22 12.09 -7.79 14.43
C VAL A 22 13.04 -7.36 13.31
N TYR A 23 13.57 -8.33 12.55
CA TYR A 23 14.44 -8.05 11.40
C TYR A 23 13.74 -7.23 10.31
N TYR A 24 12.44 -7.42 10.11
CA TYR A 24 11.67 -6.73 9.08
C TYR A 24 11.28 -5.30 9.45
N GLU A 25 11.23 -4.97 10.74
CA GLU A 25 10.77 -3.66 11.22
C GLU A 25 11.64 -2.51 10.70
N GLN A 26 12.96 -2.73 10.58
CA GLN A 26 13.89 -1.72 10.05
C GLN A 26 13.60 -1.33 8.59
N PHE A 27 12.94 -2.22 7.82
CA PHE A 27 12.58 -1.97 6.42
C PHE A 27 11.16 -1.44 6.26
N ALA A 28 10.29 -1.67 7.24
CA ALA A 28 8.86 -1.42 7.12
C ALA A 28 8.52 0.04 6.79
N LEU A 29 9.18 1.02 7.41
CA LEU A 29 8.93 2.44 7.11
C LEU A 29 9.33 2.82 5.68
N GLY A 30 10.46 2.29 5.21
CA GLY A 30 10.93 2.51 3.83
C GLY A 30 9.99 1.87 2.82
N ALA A 31 9.59 0.62 3.07
CA ALA A 31 8.67 -0.13 2.22
C ALA A 31 7.28 0.51 2.15
N LEU A 32 6.72 0.96 3.29
CA LEU A 32 5.45 1.69 3.30
C LEU A 32 5.51 3.00 2.51
N ASN A 33 6.59 3.76 2.64
CA ASN A 33 6.79 4.97 1.83
C ASN A 33 6.92 4.66 0.34
N GLN A 34 7.50 3.52 -0.02
CA GLN A 34 7.53 3.06 -1.41
C GLN A 34 6.14 2.69 -1.93
N LEU A 35 5.30 2.04 -1.11
CA LEU A 35 3.92 1.74 -1.45
C LEU A 35 3.09 3.03 -1.64
N LEU A 36 3.23 3.99 -0.73
CA LEU A 36 2.57 5.30 -0.84
C LEU A 36 2.98 6.02 -2.14
N ALA A 37 4.26 5.96 -2.51
CA ALA A 37 4.75 6.51 -3.78
C ALA A 37 4.14 5.79 -4.99
N ASN A 38 4.08 4.46 -4.96
CA ASN A 38 3.57 3.64 -6.05
C ASN A 38 2.04 3.79 -6.23
N SER A 39 1.32 4.07 -5.14
CA SER A 39 -0.14 4.19 -5.12
C SER A 39 -0.67 5.62 -5.28
N LEU A 40 0.17 6.57 -5.72
CA LEU A 40 -0.26 7.97 -5.91
C LEU A 40 -1.46 8.09 -6.85
N ARG A 41 -1.50 7.27 -7.90
CA ARG A 41 -2.59 7.27 -8.88
C ARG A 41 -3.90 6.85 -8.22
N GLU A 42 -3.88 5.75 -7.48
CA GLU A 42 -5.04 5.16 -6.82
C GLU A 42 -5.57 6.09 -5.71
N MET A 43 -4.68 6.69 -4.93
CA MET A 43 -5.05 7.71 -3.96
C MET A 43 -5.70 8.94 -4.63
N ASN A 44 -5.17 9.37 -5.77
CA ASN A 44 -5.78 10.49 -6.52
C ASN A 44 -7.11 10.11 -7.17
N ALA A 45 -7.32 8.84 -7.54
CA ALA A 45 -8.62 8.35 -8.02
C ALA A 45 -9.68 8.42 -6.92
N GLU A 46 -9.35 7.95 -5.72
CA GLU A 46 -10.22 8.08 -4.54
C GLU A 46 -10.50 9.56 -4.21
N ARG A 47 -9.46 10.40 -4.15
CA ARG A 47 -9.62 11.83 -3.85
C ARG A 47 -10.50 12.54 -4.86
N ALA A 48 -10.32 12.28 -6.15
CA ALA A 48 -11.15 12.85 -7.20
C ALA A 48 -12.62 12.40 -7.08
N SER A 49 -12.85 11.12 -6.76
CA SER A 49 -14.20 10.58 -6.49
C SER A 49 -14.87 11.26 -5.30
N ASP A 50 -14.09 11.63 -4.27
CA ASP A 50 -14.54 12.36 -3.10
C ASP A 50 -14.68 13.89 -3.33
N GLY A 51 -14.37 14.39 -4.53
CA GLY A 51 -14.35 15.83 -4.83
C GLY A 51 -13.23 16.61 -4.14
N LYS A 52 -12.15 15.93 -3.74
CA LYS A 52 -10.95 16.52 -3.13
C LYS A 52 -9.89 16.82 -4.19
N ASP A 53 -9.05 17.82 -3.92
CA ASP A 53 -7.89 18.12 -4.78
C ASP A 53 -6.91 16.95 -4.84
N VAL A 54 -6.34 16.72 -6.03
CA VAL A 54 -5.31 15.68 -6.23
C VAL A 54 -4.01 16.05 -5.51
N LEU A 55 -3.29 15.04 -5.05
CA LEU A 55 -1.94 15.18 -4.51
C LEU A 55 -0.94 15.31 -5.66
N LEU A 56 -0.10 16.34 -5.59
CA LEU A 56 0.99 16.56 -6.55
C LEU A 56 2.23 15.71 -6.24
N VAL A 57 2.40 15.32 -4.98
CA VAL A 57 3.49 14.48 -4.51
C VAL A 57 2.93 13.38 -3.61
N PRO A 58 3.54 12.19 -3.60
CA PRO A 58 3.13 11.15 -2.67
C PRO A 58 3.28 11.62 -1.23
N PRO A 59 2.31 11.30 -0.35
CA PRO A 59 2.46 11.51 1.07
C PRO A 59 3.56 10.59 1.62
N ARG A 60 4.19 11.01 2.71
CA ARG A 60 5.32 10.29 3.32
C ARG A 60 5.14 10.22 4.83
N MET A 61 5.43 9.06 5.39
CA MET A 61 5.50 8.82 6.82
C MET A 61 6.93 9.06 7.34
N THR A 62 7.03 9.60 8.56
CA THR A 62 8.29 9.77 9.27
C THR A 62 8.50 8.76 10.40
N ALA A 63 7.42 8.13 10.87
CA ALA A 63 7.46 7.05 11.86
C ALA A 63 6.32 6.03 11.65
N LEU A 64 6.53 4.77 12.02
CA LEU A 64 5.50 3.72 11.93
C LEU A 64 4.33 3.96 12.88
N THR A 65 4.49 4.77 13.93
CA THR A 65 3.42 5.11 14.87
C THR A 65 2.42 6.11 14.28
N GLU A 66 2.73 6.74 13.15
CA GLU A 66 1.83 7.66 12.46
C GLU A 66 0.69 6.89 11.78
N GLU A 67 -0.45 7.58 11.63
CA GLU A 67 -1.53 7.12 10.76
C GLU A 67 -1.05 7.03 9.31
N LEU A 68 -1.41 5.95 8.61
CA LEU A 68 -1.12 5.81 7.19
C LEU A 68 -1.90 6.87 6.39
N PRO A 69 -1.20 7.70 5.58
CA PRO A 69 -1.83 8.77 4.82
C PRO A 69 -2.46 8.24 3.52
N ALA A 70 -3.35 7.25 3.64
CA ALA A 70 -4.05 6.56 2.57
C ALA A 70 -5.51 6.28 2.97
N GLY A 71 -6.41 6.11 2.00
CA GLY A 71 -7.79 5.70 2.25
C GLY A 71 -7.88 4.32 2.91
N ASP A 72 -8.98 4.05 3.63
CA ASP A 72 -9.13 2.82 4.43
C ASP A 72 -9.01 1.55 3.58
N TRP A 73 -9.55 1.53 2.36
CA TRP A 73 -9.45 0.39 1.45
C TRP A 73 -7.99 0.10 1.06
N LEU A 74 -7.21 1.14 0.80
CA LEU A 74 -5.81 1.01 0.41
C LEU A 74 -4.96 0.62 1.62
N ALA A 75 -5.18 1.31 2.75
CA ALA A 75 -4.45 1.07 3.98
C ALA A 75 -4.73 -0.33 4.54
N ARG A 76 -5.99 -0.74 4.68
CA ARG A 76 -6.36 -1.97 5.40
C ARG A 76 -6.42 -3.20 4.51
N GLU A 77 -6.82 -3.05 3.25
CA GLU A 77 -7.08 -4.19 2.38
C GLU A 77 -5.90 -4.45 1.43
N CYS A 78 -5.19 -3.41 1.00
CA CYS A 78 -4.11 -3.56 0.02
C CYS A 78 -2.70 -3.57 0.65
N PHE A 79 -2.35 -2.53 1.41
CA PHE A 79 -0.98 -2.32 1.90
C PHE A 79 -0.39 -3.45 2.74
N PRO A 80 -1.14 -4.23 3.56
CA PRO A 80 -0.56 -5.36 4.26
C PRO A 80 0.06 -6.40 3.33
N TYR A 81 -0.56 -6.67 2.17
CA TYR A 81 -0.04 -7.60 1.17
C TYR A 81 1.16 -7.02 0.42
N GLY A 82 1.07 -5.74 0.01
CA GLY A 82 2.20 -5.06 -0.64
C GLY A 82 3.42 -4.99 0.27
N LEU A 83 3.20 -4.70 1.56
CA LEU A 83 4.26 -4.65 2.56
C LEU A 83 4.85 -6.04 2.80
N ALA A 84 4.00 -7.06 2.98
CA ALA A 84 4.46 -8.44 3.12
C ALA A 84 5.33 -8.88 1.95
N ALA A 85 4.92 -8.57 0.72
CA ALA A 85 5.71 -8.85 -0.48
C ALA A 85 7.08 -8.18 -0.42
N LEU A 86 7.14 -6.87 -0.18
CA LEU A 86 8.40 -6.13 -0.12
C LEU A 86 9.36 -6.64 0.97
N LEU A 87 8.82 -7.08 2.12
CA LEU A 87 9.64 -7.57 3.23
C LEU A 87 10.32 -8.91 2.91
N VAL A 88 9.71 -9.79 2.12
CA VAL A 88 10.26 -11.12 1.79
C VAL A 88 10.84 -11.23 0.38
N ALA A 89 10.98 -10.11 -0.32
CA ALA A 89 11.39 -10.10 -1.73
C ALA A 89 12.72 -10.84 -1.98
N ASP A 90 13.67 -10.73 -1.04
CA ASP A 90 14.96 -11.39 -1.12
C ASP A 90 15.01 -12.77 -0.41
N ASP A 91 14.02 -13.07 0.44
CA ASP A 91 14.01 -14.27 1.30
C ASP A 91 13.20 -15.43 0.70
N ASP A 92 11.96 -15.17 0.27
CA ASP A 92 11.00 -16.20 -0.14
C ASP A 92 10.20 -15.75 -1.37
N LYS A 93 10.66 -16.22 -2.54
CA LYS A 93 10.02 -15.90 -3.84
C LYS A 93 8.58 -16.39 -3.94
N ALA A 94 8.22 -17.49 -3.27
CA ALA A 94 6.87 -18.02 -3.33
C ALA A 94 5.90 -17.12 -2.55
N LYS A 95 6.29 -16.74 -1.32
CA LYS A 95 5.52 -15.77 -0.52
C LYS A 95 5.46 -14.41 -1.20
N PHE A 96 6.58 -13.93 -1.76
CA PHE A 96 6.62 -12.69 -2.53
C PHE A 96 5.60 -12.70 -3.66
N ASN A 97 5.65 -13.70 -4.54
CA ASN A 97 4.77 -13.77 -5.71
C ASN A 97 3.29 -13.83 -5.31
N TRP A 98 2.97 -14.62 -4.28
CA TRP A 98 1.60 -14.72 -3.78
C TRP A 98 1.12 -13.38 -3.20
N ALA A 99 1.87 -12.79 -2.27
CA ALA A 99 1.48 -11.52 -1.65
C ALA A 99 1.42 -10.36 -2.68
N ALA A 100 2.33 -10.32 -3.66
CA ALA A 100 2.31 -9.33 -4.73
C ALA A 100 1.08 -9.49 -5.66
N THR A 101 0.65 -10.74 -5.89
CA THR A 101 -0.57 -11.04 -6.64
C THR A 101 -1.80 -10.54 -5.87
N GLU A 102 -1.92 -10.91 -4.59
CA GLU A 102 -3.02 -10.50 -3.72
C GLU A 102 -3.12 -8.96 -3.60
N TYR A 103 -1.97 -8.27 -3.52
CA TYR A 103 -1.91 -6.81 -3.56
C TYR A 103 -2.46 -6.23 -4.87
N SER A 104 -2.00 -6.76 -6.00
CA SER A 104 -2.38 -6.28 -7.33
C SER A 104 -3.87 -6.50 -7.62
N GLU A 105 -4.40 -7.66 -7.25
CA GLU A 105 -5.82 -8.00 -7.45
C GLU A 105 -6.76 -7.13 -6.62
N ARG A 106 -6.37 -6.80 -5.38
CA ARG A 106 -7.15 -5.89 -4.53
C ARG A 106 -7.09 -4.46 -5.03
N LEU A 107 -5.93 -3.98 -5.46
CA LEU A 107 -5.83 -2.67 -6.11
C LEU A 107 -6.80 -2.56 -7.30
N LEU A 108 -6.85 -3.59 -8.15
CA LEU A 108 -7.77 -3.61 -9.30
C LEU A 108 -9.24 -3.66 -8.89
N SER A 109 -9.57 -4.37 -7.82
CA SER A 109 -10.96 -4.55 -7.36
C SER A 109 -11.54 -3.32 -6.67
N HIS A 110 -10.69 -2.53 -6.01
CA HIS A 110 -11.12 -1.37 -5.21
C HIS A 110 -10.84 -0.02 -5.87
N CYS A 111 -9.91 0.09 -6.83
CA CYS A 111 -9.57 1.37 -7.44
C CYS A 111 -10.78 1.96 -8.19
N PRO A 112 -11.25 3.17 -7.82
CA PRO A 112 -12.36 3.80 -8.50
C PRO A 112 -12.08 4.03 -9.99
N ALA A 113 -13.07 3.77 -10.84
CA ALA A 113 -12.96 4.06 -12.27
C ALA A 113 -12.76 5.57 -12.49
N GLN A 114 -11.66 5.93 -13.16
CA GLN A 114 -11.43 7.30 -13.62
C GLN A 114 -11.97 7.45 -15.03
N PHE A 115 -12.98 8.30 -15.21
CA PHE A 115 -13.51 8.65 -16.52
C PHE A 115 -12.82 9.91 -17.03
N THR A 116 -12.13 9.80 -18.17
CA THR A 116 -11.62 10.96 -18.88
C THR A 116 -12.60 11.31 -20.00
N ALA A 117 -13.01 12.57 -20.09
CA ALA A 117 -13.79 13.05 -21.23
C ALA A 117 -12.94 12.92 -22.51
N VAL A 118 -13.46 12.21 -23.51
CA VAL A 118 -12.84 12.17 -24.84
C VAL A 118 -13.00 13.56 -25.45
N GLN A 119 -11.90 14.27 -25.67
CA GLN A 119 -11.92 15.47 -26.50
C GLN A 119 -11.94 15.04 -27.97
N GLU A 120 -13.06 15.26 -28.65
CA GLU A 120 -13.09 15.18 -30.10
C GLU A 120 -12.18 16.27 -30.68
N MET A 121 -11.14 15.87 -31.42
CA MET A 121 -10.35 16.80 -32.22
C MET A 121 -11.24 17.32 -33.35
N ILE A 122 -11.52 18.63 -33.35
CA ILE A 122 -12.19 19.36 -34.44
C ILE A 122 -11.16 19.74 -35.51
#